data_AF-A0A7C3KVR5-F1
#
_entry.id   AF-A0A7C3KVR5-F1
#
_cell.length_a   1.000
_cell.length_b   1.000
_cell.length_c   1.000
_cell.angle_alpha   90.00
_cell.angle_beta   90.00
_cell.angle_gamma   90.00
#
_symmetry.space_group_name_H-M   'P 1'
#
loop_
_entity.id
_entity.type
_entity.pdbx_description
1 polymer ?
#
loop_
_entity_poly.entity_id
_entity_poly.type
_entity_poly.pdbx_seq_one_letter_code
_entity_poly.pdbx_strand_id
1 'polypeptide(L)'
;SAMADFFEEAVRAHSSPQSVANWVVNAVREEANARGVRATDVGISPARLAGLVKAVDEGKVSNQKARDVFKALLGNEKQVTDVIRELGLEQISDDSFLKSAIQEVIKAHPGPVGDVRKGKKNSINFLVGQVMKQTRGQANPGLVLKMLESELEAAP
;
A
#
# COMPACT_ATOMS: atom_id res chain seq x y z
N SER A 1 -14.65 24.90 13.10
CA SER A 1 -15.08 23.87 14.09
C SER A 1 -13.91 22.92 14.23
N ALA A 2 -13.71 22.27 15.38
CA ALA A 2 -12.46 21.52 15.61
C ALA A 2 -12.12 20.49 14.51
N MET A 3 -13.14 19.89 13.87
CA MET A 3 -12.93 18.98 12.73
C MET A 3 -12.59 19.71 11.42
N ALA A 4 -13.19 20.87 11.16
CA ALA A 4 -12.83 21.70 10.01
C ALA A 4 -11.39 22.20 10.14
N ASP A 5 -10.99 22.64 11.33
CA ASP A 5 -9.64 23.14 11.60
C ASP A 5 -8.60 22.01 11.43
N PHE A 6 -8.90 20.81 11.94
CA PHE A 6 -8.10 19.60 11.73
C PHE A 6 -7.94 19.27 10.23
N PHE A 7 -9.05 19.29 9.48
CA PHE A 7 -9.03 19.02 8.04
C PHE A 7 -8.19 20.06 7.29
N GLU A 8 -8.41 21.35 7.54
CA GLU A 8 -7.67 22.43 6.90
C GLU A 8 -6.16 22.36 7.18
N GLU A 9 -5.77 22.05 8.41
CA GLU A 9 -4.36 21.88 8.76
C GLU A 9 -3.73 20.68 8.05
N ALA A 10 -4.45 19.55 7.96
CA ALA A 10 -3.98 18.39 7.22
C ALA A 10 -3.83 18.69 5.72
N VAL A 11 -4.78 19.42 5.11
CA VAL A 11 -4.71 19.84 3.71
C VAL A 11 -3.56 20.82 3.46
N ARG A 12 -3.23 21.69 4.41
CA ARG A 12 -2.05 22.56 4.31
C ARG A 12 -0.74 21.76 4.29
N ALA A 13 -0.68 20.65 5.02
CA ALA A 13 0.49 19.79 5.07
C ALA A 13 0.61 18.86 3.84
N HIS A 14 -0.51 18.48 3.22
CA HIS A 14 -0.56 17.74 1.96
C HIS A 14 -1.78 18.17 1.14
N SER A 15 -1.54 18.86 0.02
CA SER A 15 -2.57 19.49 -0.83
C SER A 15 -3.38 18.48 -1.64
N SER A 16 -4.07 17.56 -0.96
CA SER A 16 -4.95 16.54 -1.53
C SER A 16 -6.29 16.50 -0.77
N PRO A 17 -7.15 17.52 -0.94
CA PRO A 17 -8.36 17.70 -0.13
C PRO A 17 -9.29 16.47 -0.13
N GLN A 18 -9.46 15.84 -1.30
CA GLN A 18 -10.31 14.65 -1.42
C GLN A 18 -9.72 13.45 -0.66
N SER A 19 -8.42 13.15 -0.82
CA SER A 19 -7.78 12.05 -0.11
C SER A 19 -7.80 12.29 1.40
N VAL A 20 -7.48 13.50 1.85
CA VAL A 20 -7.54 13.87 3.27
C VAL A 20 -8.97 13.73 3.81
N ALA A 21 -9.98 14.23 3.09
CA ALA A 21 -11.39 14.10 3.50
C ALA A 21 -11.81 12.64 3.63
N ASN A 22 -11.42 11.79 2.67
CA ASN A 22 -11.71 10.36 2.71
C ASN A 22 -11.10 9.68 3.94
N TRP A 23 -9.89 10.06 4.34
CA TRP A 23 -9.23 9.51 5.53
C TRP A 23 -9.85 10.02 6.83
N VAL A 24 -10.22 11.30 6.90
CA VAL A 24 -10.93 11.86 8.05
C VAL A 24 -12.30 11.22 8.22
N VAL A 25 -13.10 11.14 7.15
CA VAL A 25 -14.47 10.63 7.19
C VAL A 25 -14.52 9.13 7.47
N ASN A 26 -13.55 8.36 6.96
CA ASN A 26 -13.53 6.92 7.15
C ASN A 26 -12.67 6.55 8.36
N ALA A 27 -11.34 6.70 8.30
CA ALA A 27 -10.43 6.18 9.32
C ALA A 27 -10.58 6.86 10.68
N VAL A 28 -10.52 8.20 10.70
CA VAL A 28 -10.52 8.96 11.96
C VAL A 28 -11.88 8.84 12.66
N ARG A 29 -12.99 8.98 11.92
CA ARG A 29 -14.33 8.82 12.51
C ARG A 29 -14.62 7.39 12.95
N GLU A 30 -14.23 6.38 12.18
CA GLU A 30 -14.40 4.97 12.55
C GLU A 30 -13.69 4.68 13.87
N GLU A 31 -12.43 5.12 14.01
CA GLU A 31 -11.64 4.96 15.24
C GLU A 31 -12.25 5.72 16.42
N ALA A 32 -12.70 6.96 16.20
CA ALA A 32 -13.34 7.78 17.21
C ALA A 32 -14.60 7.12 17.76
N ASN A 33 -15.45 6.61 16.86
CA ASN A 33 -16.67 5.89 17.21
C ASN A 33 -16.36 4.60 17.97
N ALA A 34 -15.36 3.83 17.52
CA ALA A 34 -14.95 2.59 18.17
C ALA A 34 -14.46 2.81 19.61
N ARG A 35 -13.81 3.95 19.88
CA ARG A 35 -13.29 4.32 21.20
C ARG A 35 -14.23 5.18 22.04
N GLY A 36 -15.36 5.62 21.48
CA GLY A 36 -16.27 6.55 22.15
C GLY A 36 -15.65 7.91 22.45
N VAL A 37 -14.71 8.38 21.62
CA VAL A 37 -14.01 9.67 21.79
C VAL A 37 -14.36 10.64 20.66
N ARG A 38 -13.99 11.92 20.81
CA ARG A 38 -14.10 12.86 19.69
C ARG A 38 -13.06 12.51 18.64
N ALA A 39 -13.37 12.79 17.39
CA ALA A 39 -12.46 12.50 16.28
C ALA A 39 -11.15 13.31 16.32
N THR A 40 -11.09 14.40 17.08
CA THR A 40 -9.83 15.12 17.39
C THR A 40 -9.00 14.48 18.50
N ASP A 41 -9.54 13.50 19.22
CA ASP A 41 -8.93 12.87 20.40
C ASP A 41 -8.46 11.43 20.13
N VAL A 42 -8.50 10.98 18.86
CA VAL A 42 -8.04 9.63 18.49
C VAL A 42 -6.52 9.45 18.64
N GLY A 43 -5.77 10.52 18.85
CA GLY A 43 -4.33 10.47 19.12
C GLY A 43 -3.44 10.51 17.87
N ILE A 44 -3.93 11.10 16.77
CA ILE A 44 -3.12 11.47 15.60
C ILE A 44 -3.25 12.97 15.33
N SER A 45 -2.16 13.63 14.94
CA SER A 45 -2.17 15.04 14.57
C SER A 45 -2.52 15.22 13.08
N PRO A 46 -3.05 16.39 12.67
CA PRO A 46 -3.34 16.70 11.27
C PRO A 46 -2.14 16.46 10.34
N ALA A 47 -0.96 16.94 10.74
CA ALA A 47 0.28 16.78 9.97
C ALA A 47 0.68 15.31 9.77
N ARG A 48 0.48 14.45 10.78
CA ARG A 48 0.78 13.01 10.65
C ARG A 48 -0.24 12.28 9.81
N LEU A 49 -1.52 12.66 9.89
CA LEU A 49 -2.51 12.14 8.95
C LEU A 49 -2.16 12.55 7.52
N ALA A 50 -1.81 13.80 7.28
CA ALA A 50 -1.37 14.29 5.98
C ALA A 50 -0.14 13.53 5.46
N GLY A 51 0.83 13.24 6.32
CA GLY A 51 1.99 12.42 5.98
C GLY A 51 1.62 10.98 5.56
N LEU A 52 0.64 10.37 6.23
CA LEU A 52 0.12 9.06 5.85
C LEU A 52 -0.60 9.11 4.50
N VAL A 53 -1.46 10.11 4.29
CA VAL A 53 -2.17 10.32 3.03
C VAL A 53 -1.17 10.53 1.90
N LYS A 54 -0.14 11.35 2.11
CA LYS A 54 0.94 11.56 1.15
C LYS A 54 1.67 10.27 0.81
N ALA A 55 1.99 9.43 1.80
CA ALA A 55 2.64 8.15 1.55
C ALA A 55 1.78 7.20 0.69
N VAL A 56 0.46 7.24 0.87
CA VAL A 56 -0.49 6.49 0.03
C VAL A 56 -0.56 7.06 -1.39
N ASP A 57 -0.70 8.38 -1.51
CA ASP A 57 -0.79 9.07 -2.81
C ASP A 57 0.51 8.88 -3.63
N GLU A 58 1.67 8.84 -2.97
CA GLU A 58 2.99 8.55 -3.58
C GLU A 58 3.25 7.06 -3.83
N GLY A 59 2.33 6.17 -3.45
CA GLY A 59 2.47 4.72 -3.65
C GLY A 59 3.55 4.06 -2.78
N LYS A 60 3.99 4.72 -1.69
CA LYS A 60 4.93 4.15 -0.71
C LYS A 60 4.29 3.10 0.18
N VAL A 61 2.98 3.12 0.33
CA VAL A 61 2.20 2.10 1.04
C VAL A 61 0.83 2.00 0.38
N SER A 62 0.26 0.79 0.30
CA SER A 62 -1.06 0.62 -0.29
C SER A 62 -2.14 1.19 0.65
N ASN A 63 -3.27 1.65 0.11
CA ASN A 63 -4.38 2.15 0.91
C ASN A 63 -4.85 1.12 1.97
N GLN A 64 -4.87 -0.17 1.60
CA GLN A 64 -5.22 -1.26 2.50
C GLN A 64 -4.24 -1.34 3.69
N LYS A 65 -2.93 -1.37 3.42
CA LYS A 65 -1.88 -1.47 4.44
C LYS A 65 -1.72 -0.19 5.26
N ALA A 66 -2.06 0.96 4.69
CA ALA A 66 -2.03 2.23 5.39
C ALA A 66 -2.99 2.29 6.58
N ARG A 67 -4.00 1.42 6.65
CA ARG A 67 -4.89 1.30 7.82
C ARG A 67 -4.14 0.74 9.04
N ASP A 68 -3.21 -0.19 8.82
CA ASP A 68 -2.38 -0.73 9.89
C ASP A 68 -1.38 0.33 10.37
N VAL A 69 -0.81 1.10 9.42
CA VAL A 69 0.05 2.25 9.73
C VAL A 69 -0.71 3.31 10.53
N PHE A 70 -1.94 3.67 10.13
CA PHE A 70 -2.80 4.60 10.85
C PHE A 70 -2.98 4.18 12.31
N LYS A 71 -3.36 2.92 12.56
CA LYS A 71 -3.53 2.38 13.92
C LYS A 71 -2.24 2.43 14.72
N ALA A 72 -1.11 2.10 14.11
CA ALA A 72 0.19 2.14 14.74
C ALA A 72 0.70 3.57 15.04
N LEU A 73 0.14 4.61 14.43
CA LEU A 73 0.48 6.01 14.72
C LEU A 73 -0.31 6.59 15.91
N LEU A 74 -1.43 5.97 16.29
CA LEU A 74 -2.30 6.47 17.35
C LEU A 74 -1.58 6.45 18.70
N GLY A 75 -1.63 7.57 19.42
CA GLY A 75 -1.14 7.66 20.80
C GLY A 75 0.38 7.66 20.98
N ASN A 76 1.15 7.77 19.90
CA ASN A 76 2.60 8.02 19.94
C ASN A 76 2.98 9.21 19.05
N GLU A 77 4.28 9.46 18.90
CA GLU A 77 4.83 10.56 18.08
C GLU A 77 5.75 10.07 16.96
N LYS A 78 5.71 8.78 16.62
CA LYS A 78 6.55 8.22 15.54
C LYS A 78 6.21 8.88 14.20
N GLN A 79 7.23 9.00 13.36
CA GLN A 79 7.04 9.45 11.99
C GLN A 79 6.39 8.35 11.14
N VAL A 80 5.54 8.77 10.19
CA VAL A 80 4.82 7.86 9.28
C VAL A 80 5.76 6.90 8.55
N THR A 81 6.87 7.43 8.03
CA THR A 81 7.87 6.64 7.28
C THR A 81 8.54 5.58 8.15
N ASP A 82 8.79 5.89 9.42
CA ASP A 82 9.42 4.93 10.34
C ASP A 82 8.45 3.80 10.68
N VAL A 83 7.17 4.13 10.92
CA VAL A 83 6.12 3.11 11.14
C VAL A 83 5.94 2.21 9.91
N ILE A 84 5.92 2.78 8.70
CA ILE A 84 5.85 2.00 7.45
C ILE A 84 7.01 0.99 7.37
N ARG A 85 8.24 1.46 7.67
CA ARG A 85 9.45 0.62 7.64
C ARG A 85 9.43 -0.46 8.73
N GLU A 86 9.10 -0.10 9.97
CA GLU A 86 9.02 -1.02 11.11
C GLU A 86 8.00 -2.15 10.86
N LEU A 87 6.88 -1.84 10.22
CA LEU A 87 5.86 -2.82 9.86
C LEU A 87 6.18 -3.59 8.56
N GLY A 88 7.24 -3.23 7.84
CA GLY A 88 7.60 -3.83 6.55
C GLY A 88 6.54 -3.61 5.46
N LEU A 89 5.77 -2.52 5.54
CA LEU A 89 4.63 -2.25 4.66
C LEU A 89 4.96 -1.38 3.45
N GLU A 90 6.23 -0.99 3.31
CA GLU A 90 6.71 -0.21 2.17
C GLU A 90 6.40 -0.94 0.85
N GLN A 91 5.85 -0.22 -0.12
CA GLN A 91 5.60 -0.73 -1.45
C GLN A 91 6.88 -0.65 -2.28
N ILE A 92 7.21 -1.75 -2.94
CA ILE A 92 8.31 -1.77 -3.90
C ILE A 92 7.86 -1.06 -5.15
N SER A 93 8.50 0.07 -5.44
CA SER A 93 8.36 0.85 -6.67
C SER A 93 9.57 0.72 -7.61
N ASP A 94 10.61 -0.01 -7.20
CA ASP A 94 11.79 -0.29 -8.04
C ASP A 94 11.50 -1.42 -9.02
N ASP A 95 11.27 -1.03 -10.28
CA ASP A 95 11.03 -1.93 -11.40
C ASP A 95 12.18 -2.95 -11.58
N SER A 96 13.42 -2.61 -11.21
CA SER A 96 14.57 -3.50 -11.36
C SER A 96 14.53 -4.66 -10.37
N PHE A 97 14.26 -4.38 -9.08
CA PHE A 97 14.07 -5.41 -8.06
C PHE A 97 12.87 -6.29 -8.40
N LEU A 98 11.76 -5.68 -8.79
CA LEU A 98 10.55 -6.42 -9.14
C LEU A 98 10.77 -7.32 -10.36
N LYS A 99 11.48 -6.83 -11.38
CA LYS A 99 11.87 -7.61 -12.55
C LYS A 99 12.75 -8.80 -12.18
N SER A 100 13.76 -8.62 -11.33
CA SER A 100 14.59 -9.72 -10.85
C SER A 100 13.78 -10.81 -10.15
N ALA A 101 12.87 -10.42 -9.25
CA ALA A 101 11.98 -11.37 -8.56
C ALA A 101 11.08 -12.14 -9.56
N ILE A 102 10.55 -11.44 -10.58
CA ILE A 102 9.74 -12.08 -11.63
C ILE A 102 10.56 -13.11 -12.42
N GLN A 103 11.77 -12.76 -12.82
CA GLN A 103 12.65 -13.66 -13.58
C GLN A 103 13.04 -14.91 -12.78
N GLU A 104 13.27 -14.76 -11.47
CA GLU A 104 13.51 -15.89 -10.56
C GLU A 104 12.29 -16.80 -10.46
N VAL A 105 11.09 -16.24 -10.30
CA VAL A 105 9.83 -17.02 -10.26
C VAL A 105 9.59 -17.75 -11.58
N ILE A 106 9.82 -17.11 -12.73
CA ILE A 106 9.70 -17.75 -14.06
C ILE A 106 10.64 -18.96 -14.15
N LYS A 107 11.91 -18.79 -13.74
CA LYS A 107 12.91 -19.88 -13.75
C LYS A 107 12.56 -21.01 -12.79
N ALA A 108 12.04 -20.70 -11.61
CA ALA A 108 11.70 -21.68 -10.59
C ALA A 108 10.43 -22.49 -10.91
N HIS A 109 9.56 -21.97 -11.78
CA HIS A 109 8.23 -22.54 -12.06
C HIS A 109 7.97 -22.81 -13.55
N PRO A 110 8.78 -23.65 -14.23
CA PRO A 110 8.64 -23.90 -15.67
C PRO A 110 7.30 -24.54 -16.06
N GLY A 111 6.71 -25.37 -15.18
CA GLY A 111 5.40 -26.00 -15.41
C GLY A 111 4.27 -24.97 -15.53
N PRO A 112 4.05 -24.14 -14.49
CA PRO A 112 3.10 -23.03 -14.56
C PRO A 112 3.34 -22.07 -15.73
N VAL A 113 4.60 -21.76 -16.07
CA VAL A 113 4.96 -20.94 -17.24
C VAL A 113 4.44 -21.58 -18.54
N GLY A 114 4.68 -22.89 -18.74
CA GLY A 114 4.17 -23.61 -19.90
C GLY A 114 2.64 -23.65 -19.97
N ASP A 115 1.98 -23.71 -18.82
CA ASP A 115 0.52 -23.65 -18.74
C ASP A 115 -0.05 -22.26 -19.08
N VAL A 116 0.61 -21.18 -18.67
CA VAL A 116 0.23 -19.81 -19.08
C VAL A 116 0.33 -19.65 -20.59
N ARG A 117 1.42 -20.13 -21.20
CA ARG A 117 1.61 -20.12 -22.66
C ARG A 117 0.53 -20.91 -23.43
N LYS A 118 -0.13 -21.86 -22.78
CA LYS A 118 -1.28 -22.62 -23.32
C LYS A 118 -2.63 -21.94 -23.05
N GLY A 119 -2.64 -20.73 -22.49
CA GLY A 119 -3.85 -19.95 -22.19
C GLY A 119 -4.52 -20.29 -20.86
N LYS A 120 -3.87 -21.06 -19.96
CA LYS A 120 -4.45 -21.38 -18.65
C LYS A 120 -4.31 -20.20 -17.69
N LYS A 121 -5.35 -19.36 -17.62
CA LYS A 121 -5.41 -18.16 -16.78
C LYS A 121 -5.19 -18.40 -15.27
N ASN A 122 -5.42 -19.61 -14.77
CA ASN A 122 -5.17 -19.89 -13.35
C ASN A 122 -3.67 -19.95 -13.02
N SER A 123 -2.83 -20.33 -13.99
CA SER A 123 -1.40 -20.49 -13.76
C SER A 123 -0.69 -19.14 -13.64
N ILE A 124 -1.20 -18.08 -14.26
CA ILE A 124 -0.63 -16.74 -14.09
C ILE A 124 -0.91 -16.20 -12.69
N ASN A 125 -2.10 -16.43 -12.14
CA ASN A 125 -2.43 -16.04 -10.77
C ASN A 125 -1.56 -16.78 -9.74
N PHE A 126 -1.20 -18.03 -10.01
CA PHE A 126 -0.22 -18.76 -9.19
C PHE A 126 1.16 -18.07 -9.23
N LEU A 127 1.66 -17.71 -10.41
CA LEU A 127 2.95 -17.02 -10.57
C LEU A 127 2.94 -15.65 -9.88
N VAL A 128 1.85 -14.89 -10.01
CA VAL A 128 1.63 -13.64 -9.26
C VAL A 128 1.76 -13.91 -7.75
N GLY A 129 1.11 -14.96 -7.24
CA GLY A 129 1.21 -15.36 -5.84
C GLY A 129 2.65 -15.68 -5.38
N GLN A 130 3.46 -16.31 -6.23
CA GLN A 130 4.87 -16.58 -5.92
C GLN A 130 5.70 -15.30 -5.87
N VAL A 131 5.51 -14.37 -6.82
CA VAL A 131 6.19 -13.06 -6.80
C VAL A 131 5.77 -12.27 -5.57
N MET A 132 4.48 -12.26 -5.24
CA MET A 132 3.97 -11.61 -4.03
C MET A 132 4.59 -12.21 -2.76
N LYS A 133 4.78 -13.53 -2.70
CA LYS A 133 5.46 -14.18 -1.58
C LYS A 133 6.92 -13.76 -1.48
N GLN A 134 7.64 -13.77 -2.59
CA GLN A 134 9.06 -13.39 -2.64
C GLN A 134 9.28 -11.93 -2.24
N THR A 135 8.37 -11.04 -2.63
CA THR A 135 8.37 -9.62 -2.26
C THR A 135 7.72 -9.36 -0.90
N ARG A 136 7.38 -10.38 -0.11
CA ARG A 136 6.70 -10.26 1.20
C ARG A 136 5.42 -9.40 1.13
N GLY A 137 4.72 -9.46 0.01
CA GLY A 137 3.52 -8.70 -0.29
C GLY A 137 3.75 -7.20 -0.51
N GLN A 138 5.00 -6.76 -0.67
CA GLN A 138 5.36 -5.36 -0.88
C GLN A 138 5.20 -4.92 -2.34
N ALA A 139 5.18 -5.85 -3.30
CA ALA A 139 4.88 -5.52 -4.68
C ALA A 139 3.39 -5.18 -4.88
N ASN A 140 3.09 -4.39 -5.91
CA ASN A 140 1.72 -4.19 -6.38
C ASN A 140 1.27 -5.40 -7.23
N PRO A 141 0.19 -6.10 -6.89
CA PRO A 141 -0.24 -7.31 -7.60
C PRO A 141 -0.64 -7.04 -9.07
N GLY A 142 -1.22 -5.87 -9.36
CA GLY A 142 -1.57 -5.47 -10.73
C GLY A 142 -0.33 -5.19 -11.58
N LEU A 143 0.69 -4.55 -11.00
CA LEU A 143 1.98 -4.34 -11.66
C LEU A 143 2.69 -5.67 -11.91
N VAL A 144 2.72 -6.55 -10.91
CA VAL A 144 3.28 -7.91 -11.02
C VAL A 144 2.64 -8.67 -12.16
N LEU A 145 1.30 -8.67 -12.25
CA LEU A 145 0.57 -9.34 -13.32
C LEU A 145 0.99 -8.80 -14.69
N LYS A 146 0.96 -7.47 -14.87
CA LYS A 146 1.35 -6.81 -16.12
C LYS A 146 2.78 -7.13 -16.55
N MET A 147 3.72 -7.13 -15.60
CA MET A 147 5.13 -7.43 -15.88
C MET A 147 5.35 -8.93 -16.18
N LEU A 148 4.64 -9.83 -15.49
CA LEU A 148 4.66 -11.26 -15.79
C LEU A 148 4.15 -11.54 -17.19
N GLU A 149 3.03 -10.94 -17.59
CA GLU A 149 2.49 -11.07 -18.95
C GLU A 149 3.52 -10.61 -19.98
N SER A 150 4.12 -9.42 -19.79
CA SER A 150 5.13 -8.87 -20.69
C SER A 150 6.39 -9.75 -20.81
N GLU A 151 6.91 -10.28 -19.70
CA GLU A 151 8.11 -11.14 -19.73
C GLU A 151 7.82 -12.51 -20.37
N LEU A 152 6.60 -13.03 -20.23
CA LEU A 152 6.20 -14.32 -20.82
C LEU A 152 5.87 -14.22 -22.32
N GLU A 153 5.40 -13.06 -22.80
CA GLU A 153 5.22 -12.76 -24.22
C GLU A 153 6.55 -12.51 -24.94
N ALA A 154 7.51 -11.86 -24.28
CA ALA A 154 8.82 -11.56 -24.86
C ALA A 154 9.74 -12.79 -24.93
N ALA A 155 9.49 -13.81 -24.11
CA ALA A 155 10.27 -15.04 -24.11
C ALA A 155 9.78 -16.00 -25.21
N PRO A 156 10.63 -16.38 -26.19
CA PRO A 156 10.27 -17.37 -27.20
C PRO A 156 9.97 -18.78 -26.63
#